data_AF-A0A1I7X9G7-F1
#
_entry.id   AF-A0A1I7X9G7-F1
#
_cell.length_a   1.000
_cell.length_b   1.000
_cell.length_c   1.000
_cell.angle_alpha   90.00
_cell.angle_beta   90.00
_cell.angle_gamma   90.00
#
_symmetry.space_group_name_H-M   'P 1'
#
loop_
_entity.id
_entity.type
_entity.pdbx_description
1 polymer ?
#
loop_
_entity_poly.entity_id
_entity_poly.type
_entity_poly.pdbx_seq_one_letter_code
_entity_poly.pdbx_strand_id
1 'polypeptide(L)'
;MTIEDMQMIQEAKEEVYSAADHINKFNPSAYLESFYKTAVEDTAMQVVLFFLPGILYRLPDKIRTVLDLGAGTNLHIHISFQMKKKKNLYRKSHKNDQ
;
A
#
# COMPACT_ATOMS: atom_id res chain seq x y z
N MET A 1 21.38 19.46 20.58
CA MET A 1 21.07 19.38 19.16
C MET A 1 21.84 20.49 18.48
N THR A 2 22.96 20.14 17.84
CA THR A 2 23.90 21.07 17.21
C THR A 2 23.57 21.25 15.73
N ILE A 3 24.18 22.26 15.09
CA ILE A 3 24.06 22.50 13.65
C ILE A 3 24.61 21.31 12.83
N GLU A 4 25.56 20.56 13.41
CA GLU A 4 26.09 19.32 12.85
C GLU A 4 25.04 18.21 12.86
N ASP A 5 24.23 18.10 13.92
CA ASP A 5 23.08 17.17 13.97
C ASP A 5 22.04 17.51 12.89
N MET A 6 21.85 18.80 12.57
CA MET A 6 20.94 19.24 11.51
C MET A 6 21.50 18.99 10.09
N GLN A 7 22.82 18.99 9.90
CA GLN A 7 23.46 18.66 8.62
C GLN A 7 23.49 17.15 8.33
N MET A 8 23.48 16.30 9.36
CA MET A 8 23.37 14.84 9.19
C MET A 8 21.98 14.36 8.74
N ILE A 9 20.96 15.22 8.84
CA ILE A 9 19.60 14.96 8.31
C ILE A 9 19.52 15.28 6.80
N GLN A 10 20.55 15.92 6.23
CA GLN A 10 20.63 16.24 4.82
C GLN A 10 21.05 15.00 4.01
N GLU A 11 20.06 14.36 3.38
CA GLU A 11 20.16 13.35 2.31
C GLU A 11 20.86 12.02 2.66
N ALA A 12 20.23 11.21 3.50
CA ALA A 12 20.32 9.77 3.27
C ALA A 12 19.69 9.48 1.90
N LYS A 13 20.51 9.35 0.84
CA LYS A 13 20.04 8.89 -0.47
C LYS A 13 19.36 7.54 -0.26
N GLU A 14 18.03 7.52 -0.37
CA GLU A 14 17.30 6.26 -0.42
C GLU A 14 17.84 5.44 -1.59
N GLU A 15 18.31 4.23 -1.29
CA GLU A 15 18.87 3.34 -2.30
C GLU A 15 17.73 2.84 -3.19
N VAL A 16 17.71 3.29 -4.45
CA VAL A 16 16.66 2.92 -5.41
C VAL A 16 17.04 1.61 -6.08
N TYR A 17 16.18 0.60 -5.94
CA TYR A 17 16.36 -0.71 -6.55
C TYR A 17 15.50 -0.88 -7.80
N SER A 18 15.90 -1.81 -8.68
CA SER A 18 15.08 -2.18 -9.83
C SER A 18 13.84 -2.96 -9.38
N ALA A 19 12.81 -3.02 -10.22
CA ALA A 19 11.62 -3.83 -9.95
C ALA A 19 11.95 -5.33 -9.78
N ALA A 20 13.00 -5.82 -10.45
CA ALA A 20 13.44 -7.21 -10.33
C ALA A 20 14.00 -7.53 -8.93
N ASP A 21 14.58 -6.54 -8.26
CA ASP A 21 15.17 -6.69 -6.93
C ASP A 21 14.13 -6.66 -5.80
N HIS A 22 12.86 -6.38 -6.12
CA HIS A 22 11.78 -6.29 -5.15
C HIS A 22 11.69 -7.54 -4.25
N ILE A 23 11.94 -8.73 -4.80
CA ILE A 23 11.86 -9.99 -4.04
C ILE A 23 12.84 -9.99 -2.85
N ASN A 24 14.04 -9.45 -3.04
CA ASN A 24 15.13 -9.53 -2.07
C ASN A 24 15.28 -8.25 -1.23
N LYS A 25 14.83 -7.11 -1.76
CA LYS A 25 15.06 -5.78 -1.17
C LYS A 25 13.82 -5.16 -0.55
N PHE A 26 12.63 -5.68 -0.84
CA PHE A 26 11.40 -5.16 -0.25
C PHE A 26 11.31 -5.51 1.24
N ASN A 27 11.20 -4.48 2.08
CA ASN A 27 10.92 -4.63 3.50
C ASN A 27 9.44 -4.31 3.76
N PRO A 28 8.60 -5.33 4.01
CA PRO A 28 7.16 -5.12 4.20
C PRO A 28 6.84 -4.31 5.45
N SER A 29 7.63 -4.42 6.51
CA SER A 29 7.39 -3.71 7.77
C SER A 29 7.68 -2.22 7.61
N ALA A 30 8.80 -1.87 6.97
CA ALA A 30 9.12 -0.48 6.66
C ALA A 30 8.08 0.14 5.72
N TYR A 31 7.64 -0.61 4.71
CA TYR A 31 6.55 -0.17 3.82
C TYR A 31 5.24 0.08 4.58
N LEU A 32 4.86 -0.82 5.50
CA LEU A 32 3.66 -0.61 6.32
C LEU A 32 3.82 0.59 7.27
N GLU A 33 4.99 0.80 7.85
CA GLU A 33 5.24 1.95 8.71
C GLU A 33 5.23 3.28 7.93
N SER A 34 5.79 3.31 6.71
CA SER A 34 5.86 4.55 5.93
C SER A 34 4.55 4.95 5.25
N PHE A 35 3.64 3.99 5.01
CA PHE A 35 2.40 4.23 4.26
C PHE A 35 1.10 3.99 5.06
N TYR A 36 1.21 3.37 6.25
CA TYR A 36 0.05 2.87 7.02
C TYR A 36 0.15 3.09 8.53
N LYS A 37 1.10 3.90 9.05
CA LYS A 37 1.32 4.08 10.49
C LYS A 37 0.13 4.72 11.21
N THR A 38 -0.38 5.84 10.71
CA THR A 38 -1.67 6.39 11.16
C THR A 38 -2.44 6.96 9.98
N ALA A 39 -3.75 6.75 9.95
CA ALA A 39 -4.60 7.26 8.87
C ALA A 39 -4.71 8.80 8.85
N VAL A 40 -4.31 9.46 9.94
CA VAL A 40 -4.41 10.92 10.11
C VAL A 40 -3.11 11.60 9.71
N GLU A 41 -1.95 10.96 9.87
CA GLU A 41 -0.66 11.59 9.57
C GLU A 41 -0.14 11.21 8.19
N ASP A 42 -0.61 10.08 7.64
CA ASP A 42 -0.15 9.58 6.36
C ASP A 42 -0.97 10.13 5.18
N THR A 43 -0.34 10.96 4.36
CA THR A 43 -0.99 11.59 3.19
C THR A 43 -1.44 10.55 2.16
N ALA A 44 -0.65 9.49 1.92
CA ALA A 44 -1.03 8.45 0.96
C ALA A 44 -2.26 7.68 1.46
N MET A 45 -2.31 7.37 2.76
CA MET A 45 -3.47 6.75 3.38
C MET A 45 -4.71 7.64 3.31
N GLN A 46 -4.58 8.94 3.60
CA GLN A 46 -5.68 9.89 3.48
C GLN A 46 -6.25 9.92 2.06
N VAL A 47 -5.38 9.94 1.05
CA VAL A 47 -5.78 9.89 -0.37
C VAL A 47 -6.53 8.59 -0.65
N VAL A 48 -6.01 7.44 -0.24
CA VAL A 48 -6.67 6.14 -0.43
C VAL A 48 -8.05 6.13 0.24
N LEU A 49 -8.15 6.52 1.51
CA LEU A 49 -9.41 6.52 2.26
C LEU A 49 -10.43 7.52 1.69
N PHE A 50 -9.98 8.65 1.14
CA PHE A 50 -10.85 9.65 0.55
C PHE A 50 -11.43 9.18 -0.80
N PHE A 51 -10.59 8.65 -1.70
CA PHE A 51 -11.01 8.32 -3.06
C PHE A 51 -11.60 6.93 -3.22
N LEU A 52 -11.13 5.94 -2.46
CA LEU A 52 -11.54 4.53 -2.62
C LEU A 52 -13.07 4.33 -2.49
N PRO A 53 -13.78 4.93 -1.51
CA PRO A 53 -15.23 4.80 -1.41
C PRO A 53 -15.97 5.34 -2.66
N GLY A 54 -15.50 6.45 -3.22
CA GLY A 54 -16.04 7.07 -4.42
C GLY A 54 -15.80 6.23 -5.68
N ILE A 55 -14.60 5.66 -5.82
CA ILE A 55 -14.28 4.72 -6.89
C ILE A 55 -15.23 3.51 -6.83
N LEU A 56 -15.37 2.89 -5.64
CA LEU A 56 -16.22 1.72 -5.45
C LEU A 56 -17.71 2.00 -5.68
N TYR A 57 -18.16 3.24 -5.49
CA TYR A 57 -19.55 3.64 -5.77
C TYR A 57 -19.85 3.70 -7.27
N ARG A 58 -18.88 4.13 -8.08
CA ARG A 58 -19.04 4.25 -9.54
C ARG A 58 -18.93 2.90 -10.27
N LEU A 59 -18.45 1.87 -9.58
CA LEU A 59 -18.36 0.54 -10.15
C LEU A 59 -19.75 -0.09 -10.33
N PRO A 60 -19.99 -0.79 -11.45
CA PRO A 60 -21.25 -1.49 -11.68
C PRO A 60 -21.65 -2.39 -10.51
N ASP A 61 -22.96 -2.50 -10.25
CA ASP A 61 -23.46 -3.34 -9.16
C ASP A 61 -23.15 -4.82 -9.37
N LYS A 62 -23.25 -5.27 -10.62
CA LYS A 62 -22.98 -6.65 -11.04
C LYS A 62 -21.55 -6.85 -11.53
N ILE A 63 -20.58 -6.64 -10.64
CA ILE A 63 -19.24 -7.25 -10.81
C ILE A 63 -19.29 -8.69 -10.26
N ARG A 64 -18.81 -9.70 -10.97
CA ARG A 64 -18.81 -11.09 -10.45
C ARG A 64 -17.49 -11.46 -9.79
N THR A 65 -16.40 -10.91 -10.32
CA THR A 65 -15.04 -11.28 -9.96
C THR A 65 -14.17 -10.04 -10.00
N VAL A 66 -13.25 -9.95 -9.05
CA VAL A 66 -12.24 -8.89 -8.98
C VAL A 66 -10.89 -9.56 -8.80
N LEU A 67 -9.89 -9.07 -9.52
CA LEU A 67 -8.50 -9.50 -9.41
C LEU A 67 -7.67 -8.33 -8.90
N ASP A 68 -7.12 -8.48 -7.71
CA ASP A 68 -6.22 -7.51 -7.09
C ASP A 68 -4.76 -7.90 -7.40
N LEU A 69 -4.14 -7.15 -8.31
CA LEU A 69 -2.76 -7.31 -8.76
C LEU A 69 -1.84 -6.38 -7.99
N GLY A 70 -0.71 -6.89 -7.50
CA GLY A 70 0.26 -6.05 -6.77
C GLY A 70 -0.21 -5.67 -5.37
N ALA A 71 -1.14 -6.43 -4.79
CA ALA A 71 -1.72 -6.16 -3.47
C ALA A 71 -0.68 -6.12 -2.34
N GLY A 72 0.52 -6.67 -2.54
CA GLY A 72 1.61 -6.67 -1.57
C GLY A 72 1.17 -7.23 -0.23
N THR A 73 1.39 -6.49 0.85
CA THR A 73 0.89 -6.77 2.22
C THR A 73 -0.41 -6.05 2.58
N ASN A 74 -0.93 -5.15 1.73
CA ASN A 74 -2.05 -4.26 2.06
C ASN A 74 -3.41 -4.94 1.96
N LEU A 75 -4.35 -4.68 2.87
CA LEU A 75 -5.70 -5.30 2.84
C LEU A 75 -6.85 -4.36 2.44
N HIS A 76 -6.61 -3.05 2.32
CA HIS A 76 -7.67 -2.03 2.24
C HIS A 76 -8.60 -2.16 1.03
N ILE A 77 -8.02 -2.39 -0.16
CA ILE A 77 -8.79 -2.62 -1.40
C ILE A 77 -9.64 -3.87 -1.24
N HIS A 78 -9.05 -4.94 -0.69
CA HIS A 78 -9.72 -6.22 -0.50
C HIS A 78 -10.93 -6.11 0.43
N ILE A 79 -10.74 -5.53 1.60
CA ILE A 79 -11.80 -5.32 2.59
C ILE A 79 -12.92 -4.45 2.01
N SER A 80 -12.55 -3.36 1.32
CA SER A 80 -13.53 -2.38 0.83
C SER A 80 -14.43 -2.96 -0.27
N PHE A 81 -13.89 -3.82 -1.15
CA PHE A 81 -14.71 -4.57 -2.12
C PHE A 81 -15.62 -5.61 -1.45
N GLN A 82 -15.12 -6.32 -0.45
CA GLN A 82 -15.91 -7.31 0.28
C GLN A 82 -17.10 -6.69 1.02
N MET A 83 -16.85 -5.61 1.77
CA MET A 83 -17.89 -4.91 2.53
C MET A 83 -18.99 -4.35 1.63
N LYS A 84 -18.62 -3.79 0.47
CA LYS A 84 -19.59 -3.09 -0.39
C LYS A 84 -20.33 -4.00 -1.36
N LYS A 85 -19.73 -5.13 -1.77
CA LYS A 85 -20.22 -5.86 -2.93
C LYS A 85 -20.37 -7.39 -2.73
N LYS A 86 -19.87 -8.01 -1.63
CA LYS A 86 -19.97 -9.46 -1.28
C LYS A 86 -19.58 -10.43 -2.41
N LYS A 87 -18.28 -10.58 -2.74
CA LYS A 87 -17.84 -11.21 -4.01
C LYS A 87 -16.70 -12.20 -3.88
N ASN A 88 -16.54 -13.01 -4.94
CA ASN A 88 -15.35 -13.82 -5.14
C ASN A 88 -14.20 -12.89 -5.55
N LEU A 89 -13.30 -12.64 -4.61
CA LEU A 89 -12.18 -11.74 -4.76
C LEU A 89 -10.87 -12.53 -4.69
N TYR A 90 -10.09 -12.48 -5.76
CA TYR A 90 -8.80 -13.13 -5.85
C TYR A 90 -7.70 -12.10 -5.71
N ARG A 91 -6.69 -12.45 -4.91
CA ARG A 91 -5.52 -11.62 -4.65
C ARG A 91 -4.29 -12.39 -5.06
N LYS A 92 -3.41 -11.75 -5.82
CA LYS A 92 -2.05 -12.27 -6.06
C LYS A 92 -1.06 -11.38 -5.33
N SER A 93 -0.37 -11.97 -4.36
CA SER A 93 0.81 -11.39 -3.72
C SER A 93 1.99 -12.29 -4.01
N HIS A 94 3.16 -11.72 -4.25
CA HIS A 94 4.40 -12.50 -4.27
C HIS A 94 4.69 -12.94 -2.84
N LYS A 95 4.61 -14.25 -2.58
CA LYS A 95 5.10 -14.82 -1.33
C LYS A 95 6.61 -14.88 -1.40
N ASN A 96 7.28 -14.33 -0.41
CA ASN A 96 8.65 -14.73 -0.09
C ASN A 96 8.52 -16.13 0.53
N ASP A 97 8.78 -17.16 -0.26
CA ASP A 97 9.00 -18.50 0.29
C ASP A 97 10.31 -18.42 1.08
N GLN A 98 10.19 -18.44 2.41
CA GLN A 98 11.30 -18.70 3.33
C GLN A 98 11.67 -20.18 3.28
#